data_AF-A0A9P0GBV0-F1
#
_entry.id   AF-A0A9P0GBV0-F1
#
_cell.length_a   1.000
_cell.length_b   1.000
_cell.length_c   1.000
_cell.angle_alpha   90.00
_cell.angle_beta   90.00
_cell.angle_gamma   90.00
#
_symmetry.space_group_name_H-M   'P 1'
#
loop_
_entity.id
_entity.type
_entity.pdbx_description
1 polymer ?
#
loop_
_entity_poly.entity_id
_entity_poly.type
_entity_poly.pdbx_seq_one_letter_code
_entity_poly.pdbx_strand_id
1 'polypeptide(L)'
;MAHFTFLIPRQTDDLLKSSINDDYYVKNVSVQKDIPNELKGCRLSLREEGAEFILDSFDTYFSVLHHGDSLSMALIYQAFEDLHKGAIELNKALGFLLDDKDNLNDETTAKYKNILKMLIYLYTQIVLLLEKRVLAKKEQQISLKGKKKSVKDADEEFYVDKKSVLLILNNIIQREISLFWDDQAIEETFINTISGICYEFLQNPSVKKEKEEFNEIFNVLGYLMKAYNHGTTFIVRITQLIKLHEHLIHCVPNGIKYLVQNFNYKRLLHEFIEELTEWQTDERHQDAQGSRHCATVLSSLAALLPDLMMPEVVSLNNYLYYEPASLRISVIMVMVEVILSNLTNDELDDEQRKFRDELFGILMEHSEDVSAMVRAKVFNQWARLQKEMAIPLKFQLQVLEICVEHLRDKGPLARKFAAHCVTTFLSCNGFSSN
;
A
#
# COMPACT_ATOMS: atom_id res chain seq x y z
N MET A 1 2.61 -30.63 -26.35
CA MET A 1 1.21 -30.53 -25.88
C MET A 1 1.26 -30.53 -24.36
N ALA A 2 0.91 -29.42 -23.72
CA ALA A 2 0.86 -29.35 -22.26
C ALA A 2 -0.47 -29.98 -21.80
N HIS A 3 -0.49 -31.29 -21.56
CA HIS A 3 -1.65 -32.04 -21.06
C HIS A 3 -1.91 -31.81 -19.56
N PHE A 4 -1.26 -30.82 -18.95
CA PHE A 4 -1.33 -30.58 -17.51
C PHE A 4 -1.98 -29.24 -17.18
N THR A 5 -2.42 -29.07 -15.94
CA THR A 5 -2.84 -27.77 -15.40
C THR A 5 -1.86 -27.31 -14.33
N PHE A 6 -1.28 -26.12 -14.48
CA PHE A 6 -0.45 -25.52 -13.44
C PHE A 6 -1.33 -24.79 -12.44
N LEU A 7 -1.28 -25.20 -11.17
CA LEU A 7 -1.94 -24.53 -10.06
C LEU A 7 -0.90 -23.74 -9.28
N ILE A 8 -1.16 -22.45 -9.05
CA ILE A 8 -0.26 -21.63 -8.25
C ILE A 8 -0.33 -22.14 -6.80
N PRO A 9 0.80 -22.56 -6.22
CA PRO A 9 0.78 -23.17 -4.90
C PRO A 9 0.56 -22.13 -3.80
N ARG A 10 -0.01 -22.57 -2.67
CA ARG A 10 -0.09 -21.73 -1.47
C ARG A 10 1.27 -21.67 -0.76
N GLN A 11 1.97 -22.81 -0.69
CA GLN A 11 3.34 -22.93 -0.22
C GLN A 11 4.19 -23.55 -1.32
N THR A 12 5.41 -23.05 -1.54
CA THR A 12 6.31 -23.55 -2.60
C THR A 12 6.44 -25.07 -2.60
N ASP A 13 6.52 -25.69 -1.42
CA ASP A 13 6.66 -27.15 -1.25
C ASP A 13 5.42 -27.96 -1.69
N ASP A 14 4.26 -27.31 -1.90
CA ASP A 14 3.07 -28.00 -2.43
C ASP A 14 3.29 -28.49 -3.86
N LEU A 15 4.19 -27.87 -4.63
CA LEU A 15 4.57 -28.34 -5.96
C LEU A 15 5.40 -29.63 -5.95
N LEU A 16 5.91 -30.07 -4.79
CA LEU A 16 6.64 -31.34 -4.66
C LEU A 16 5.71 -32.55 -4.53
N LYS A 17 4.41 -32.33 -4.33
CA LYS A 17 3.42 -33.39 -4.11
C LYS A 17 2.77 -33.74 -5.44
N SER A 18 2.83 -35.00 -5.84
CA SER A 18 2.09 -35.48 -7.01
C SER A 18 0.58 -35.39 -6.77
N SER A 19 -0.16 -34.77 -7.68
CA SER A 19 -1.64 -34.77 -7.70
C SER A 19 -2.18 -36.00 -8.45
N ILE A 20 -3.43 -36.36 -8.15
CA ILE A 20 -4.18 -37.41 -8.88
C ILE A 20 -4.78 -36.82 -10.18
N ASN A 21 -4.93 -35.50 -10.27
CA ASN A 21 -5.71 -34.82 -11.31
C ASN A 21 -4.84 -34.11 -12.36
N ASP A 22 -3.95 -34.78 -13.09
CA ASP A 22 -3.11 -34.18 -14.18
C ASP A 22 -2.49 -32.78 -13.88
N ASP A 23 -2.38 -32.40 -12.60
CA ASP A 23 -1.85 -31.11 -12.18
C ASP A 23 -0.32 -31.17 -12.28
N TYR A 24 0.28 -30.05 -12.65
CA TYR A 24 1.72 -29.93 -12.67
C TYR A 24 2.29 -30.12 -11.26
N TYR A 25 3.32 -30.96 -11.16
CA TYR A 25 4.19 -31.07 -10.00
C TYR A 25 5.65 -31.08 -10.47
N VAL A 26 6.55 -30.62 -9.61
CA VAL A 26 7.99 -30.60 -9.86
C VAL A 26 8.50 -32.03 -9.89
N LYS A 27 9.07 -32.43 -11.03
CA LYS A 27 9.54 -33.79 -11.27
C LYS A 27 10.95 -33.98 -10.74
N ASN A 28 11.78 -32.96 -10.85
CA ASN A 28 13.18 -33.01 -10.46
C ASN A 28 13.59 -31.74 -9.69
N VAL A 29 14.04 -31.92 -8.45
CA VAL A 29 14.74 -30.87 -7.72
C VAL A 29 16.24 -31.06 -7.93
N SER A 30 16.83 -30.16 -8.71
CA SER A 30 18.24 -30.23 -9.12
C SER A 30 19.19 -30.17 -7.92
N VAL A 31 20.30 -30.88 -8.03
CA VAL A 31 21.40 -30.78 -7.06
C VAL A 31 22.09 -29.42 -7.24
N GLN A 32 22.41 -28.73 -6.15
CA GLN A 32 22.94 -27.35 -6.19
C GLN A 32 24.15 -27.15 -7.11
N LYS A 33 25.00 -28.17 -7.24
CA LYS A 33 26.20 -28.13 -8.10
C LYS A 33 25.88 -28.11 -9.60
N ASP A 34 24.70 -28.62 -9.99
CA ASP A 34 24.30 -28.78 -11.39
C ASP A 34 23.50 -27.57 -11.90
N ILE A 35 22.83 -26.84 -10.99
CA ILE A 35 22.05 -25.61 -11.26
C ILE A 35 22.77 -24.61 -12.17
N PRO A 36 24.06 -24.27 -11.99
CA PRO A 36 24.74 -23.31 -12.86
C PRO A 36 24.78 -23.73 -14.34
N ASN A 37 24.89 -25.04 -14.62
CA ASN A 37 24.90 -25.55 -15.98
C ASN A 37 23.47 -25.68 -16.53
N GLU A 38 22.51 -26.09 -15.71
CA GLU A 38 21.10 -26.13 -16.11
C GLU A 38 20.55 -24.74 -16.45
N LEU A 39 20.88 -23.70 -15.67
CA LEU A 39 20.50 -22.32 -15.99
C LEU A 39 21.07 -21.84 -17.33
N LYS A 40 22.27 -22.30 -17.72
CA LYS A 40 22.81 -22.01 -19.06
C LYS A 40 21.96 -22.67 -20.15
N GLY A 41 21.51 -23.90 -19.93
CA GLY A 41 20.60 -24.61 -20.83
C GLY A 41 19.26 -23.87 -20.96
N CYS A 42 18.65 -23.51 -19.83
CA CYS A 42 17.39 -22.75 -19.78
C CYS A 42 17.49 -21.43 -20.55
N ARG A 43 18.64 -20.74 -20.47
CA ARG A 43 18.88 -19.50 -21.23
C ARG A 43 18.95 -19.72 -22.74
N LEU A 44 19.46 -20.86 -23.19
CA LEU A 44 19.44 -21.21 -24.62
C LEU A 44 18.00 -21.45 -25.07
N SER A 45 17.23 -22.26 -24.32
CA SER A 45 15.81 -22.49 -24.59
C SER A 45 15.01 -21.19 -24.61
N LEU A 46 15.23 -20.28 -23.66
CA LEU A 46 14.60 -18.94 -23.66
C LEU A 46 14.86 -18.14 -24.95
N ARG A 47 16.07 -18.24 -25.53
CA ARG A 47 16.40 -17.55 -26.79
C ARG A 47 15.74 -18.18 -28.00
N GLU A 48 15.56 -19.49 -27.98
CA GLU A 48 15.02 -20.27 -29.11
C GLU A 48 13.49 -20.30 -29.11
N GLU A 49 12.88 -20.41 -27.92
CA GLU A 49 11.45 -20.69 -27.73
C GLU A 49 10.68 -19.50 -27.13
N GLY A 50 11.37 -18.42 -26.77
CA GLY A 50 10.74 -17.26 -26.13
C GLY A 50 10.11 -17.64 -24.79
N ALA A 51 8.84 -17.28 -24.59
CA ALA A 51 8.13 -17.56 -23.33
C ALA A 51 7.84 -19.05 -23.07
N GLU A 52 7.84 -19.88 -24.12
CA GLU A 52 7.45 -21.29 -24.00
C GLU A 52 8.50 -22.14 -23.27
N PHE A 53 9.76 -21.67 -23.22
CA PHE A 53 10.88 -22.34 -22.53
C PHE A 53 10.56 -22.77 -21.10
N ILE A 54 9.64 -22.04 -20.44
CA ILE A 54 9.28 -22.30 -19.05
C ILE A 54 8.64 -23.67 -18.87
N LEU A 55 7.97 -24.20 -19.90
CA LEU A 55 7.30 -25.50 -19.82
C LEU A 55 8.29 -26.63 -19.53
N ASP A 56 9.51 -26.52 -20.06
CA ASP A 56 10.58 -27.51 -19.86
C ASP A 56 11.62 -27.06 -18.81
N SER A 57 11.70 -25.76 -18.52
CA SER A 57 12.71 -25.19 -17.62
C SER A 57 12.22 -24.92 -16.19
N PHE A 58 10.93 -25.09 -15.91
CA PHE A 58 10.33 -24.71 -14.61
C PHE A 58 11.05 -25.33 -13.42
N ASP A 59 11.32 -26.64 -13.46
CA ASP A 59 11.95 -27.39 -12.38
C ASP A 59 13.33 -26.84 -11.99
N THR A 60 14.12 -26.34 -12.96
CA THR A 60 15.42 -25.72 -12.69
C THR A 60 15.26 -24.41 -11.92
N TYR A 61 14.33 -23.53 -12.32
CA TYR A 61 14.08 -22.29 -11.60
C TYR A 61 13.40 -22.52 -10.25
N PHE A 62 12.52 -23.52 -10.16
CA PHE A 62 11.97 -23.99 -8.88
C PHE A 62 13.09 -24.48 -7.95
N SER A 63 14.08 -25.20 -8.48
CA SER A 63 15.25 -25.65 -7.71
C SER A 63 16.06 -24.47 -7.15
N VAL A 64 16.13 -23.34 -7.87
CA VAL A 64 16.73 -22.10 -7.34
C VAL A 64 15.94 -21.58 -6.13
N LEU A 65 14.60 -21.59 -6.18
CA LEU A 65 13.76 -21.23 -5.05
C LEU A 65 13.92 -22.19 -3.86
N HIS A 66 13.88 -23.49 -4.13
CA HIS A 66 13.98 -24.54 -3.13
C HIS A 66 15.30 -24.47 -2.34
N HIS A 67 16.42 -24.23 -3.01
CA HIS A 67 17.73 -24.06 -2.36
C HIS A 67 18.02 -22.61 -1.94
N GLY A 68 17.01 -21.75 -1.99
CA GLY A 68 17.12 -20.29 -2.02
C GLY A 68 18.04 -19.68 -0.97
N ASP A 69 18.00 -20.13 0.28
CA ASP A 69 18.84 -19.59 1.36
C ASP A 69 20.31 -20.03 1.27
N SER A 70 20.58 -21.18 0.65
CA SER A 70 21.90 -21.82 0.58
C SER A 70 22.68 -21.55 -0.72
N LEU A 71 22.00 -21.12 -1.79
CA LEU A 71 22.64 -20.79 -3.06
C LEU A 71 23.48 -19.50 -2.99
N SER A 72 24.28 -19.22 -4.01
CA SER A 72 24.95 -17.93 -4.11
C SER A 72 24.00 -16.85 -4.63
N MET A 73 24.18 -15.60 -4.18
CA MET A 73 23.40 -14.45 -4.69
C MET A 73 23.52 -14.30 -6.20
N ALA A 74 24.70 -14.59 -6.77
CA ALA A 74 24.93 -14.51 -8.21
C ALA A 74 24.03 -15.47 -9.01
N LEU A 75 23.80 -16.69 -8.52
CA LEU A 75 22.93 -17.66 -9.20
C LEU A 75 21.46 -17.26 -9.12
N ILE A 76 21.02 -16.74 -7.98
CA ILE A 76 19.64 -16.25 -7.82
C ILE A 76 19.42 -15.02 -8.71
N TYR A 77 20.39 -14.12 -8.77
CA TYR A 77 20.33 -12.95 -9.64
C TYR A 77 20.34 -13.35 -11.13
N GLN A 78 21.13 -14.36 -11.50
CA GLN A 78 21.12 -14.91 -12.85
C GLN A 78 19.73 -15.48 -13.22
N ALA A 79 19.10 -16.22 -12.30
CA ALA A 79 17.75 -16.73 -12.49
C ALA A 79 16.73 -15.59 -12.63
N PHE A 80 16.86 -14.53 -11.85
CA PHE A 80 16.05 -13.32 -11.99
C PHE A 80 16.18 -12.68 -13.38
N GLU A 81 17.40 -12.50 -13.89
CA GLU A 81 17.62 -11.91 -15.21
C GLU A 81 17.01 -12.73 -16.33
N ASP A 82 17.12 -14.07 -16.25
CA ASP A 82 16.54 -14.98 -17.23
C ASP A 82 15.00 -14.94 -17.16
N LEU A 83 14.41 -14.98 -15.97
CA LEU A 83 12.95 -14.89 -15.79
C LEU A 83 12.39 -13.49 -16.13
N HIS A 84 13.13 -12.41 -15.90
CA HIS A 84 12.72 -11.07 -16.32
C HIS A 84 12.63 -10.97 -17.84
N LYS A 85 13.62 -11.53 -18.55
CA LYS A 85 13.57 -11.66 -20.02
C LYS A 85 12.42 -12.58 -20.46
N GLY A 86 12.20 -13.68 -19.76
CA GLY A 86 11.04 -14.56 -19.97
C GLY A 86 9.71 -13.83 -19.86
N ALA A 87 9.54 -12.96 -18.85
CA ALA A 87 8.35 -12.12 -18.69
C ALA A 87 8.19 -11.09 -19.83
N ILE A 88 9.30 -10.54 -20.34
CA ILE A 88 9.29 -9.66 -21.53
C ILE A 88 8.83 -10.42 -22.78
N GLU A 89 9.36 -11.61 -23.02
CA GLU A 89 8.95 -12.45 -24.16
C GLU A 89 7.49 -12.93 -24.00
N LEU A 90 7.05 -13.22 -22.78
CA LEU A 90 5.66 -13.51 -22.47
C LEU A 90 4.75 -12.35 -22.87
N ASN A 91 5.08 -11.12 -22.44
CA ASN A 91 4.28 -9.95 -22.81
C ASN A 91 4.21 -9.71 -24.33
N LYS A 92 5.27 -10.05 -25.08
CA LYS A 92 5.26 -9.99 -26.55
C LYS A 92 4.36 -11.07 -27.14
N ALA A 93 4.49 -12.31 -26.68
CA ALA A 93 3.68 -13.43 -27.14
C ALA A 93 2.18 -13.20 -26.87
N LEU A 94 1.83 -12.72 -25.67
CA LEU A 94 0.46 -12.34 -25.34
C LEU A 94 -0.06 -11.22 -26.25
N GLY A 95 0.79 -10.26 -26.63
CA GLY A 95 0.40 -9.23 -27.60
C GLY A 95 0.03 -9.82 -28.95
N PHE A 96 0.88 -10.68 -29.50
CA PHE A 96 0.61 -11.33 -30.77
C PHE A 96 -0.67 -12.18 -30.74
N LEU A 97 -0.87 -12.97 -29.68
CA LEU A 97 -2.05 -13.83 -29.54
C LEU A 97 -3.35 -13.06 -29.35
N LEU A 98 -3.31 -11.96 -28.59
CA LEU A 98 -4.49 -11.17 -28.28
C LEU A 98 -4.81 -10.12 -29.36
N ASP A 99 -3.92 -9.90 -30.32
CA ASP A 99 -4.22 -9.13 -31.54
C ASP A 99 -5.06 -9.96 -32.53
N ASP A 100 -4.99 -11.30 -32.47
CA ASP A 100 -5.71 -12.25 -33.33
C ASP A 100 -6.62 -13.19 -32.51
N LYS A 101 -7.53 -12.58 -31.74
CA LYS A 101 -8.37 -13.27 -30.75
C LYS A 101 -9.24 -14.38 -31.37
N ASP A 102 -9.65 -14.23 -32.63
CA ASP A 102 -10.54 -15.17 -33.32
C ASP A 102 -9.85 -16.52 -33.58
N ASN A 103 -8.51 -16.57 -33.55
CA ASN A 103 -7.72 -17.77 -33.75
C ASN A 103 -7.24 -18.42 -32.44
N LEU A 104 -7.66 -17.91 -31.27
CA LEU A 104 -7.41 -18.56 -29.98
C LEU A 104 -8.24 -19.85 -29.88
N ASN A 105 -7.57 -20.99 -30.07
CA ASN A 105 -8.15 -22.31 -29.82
C ASN A 105 -7.89 -22.79 -28.38
N ASP A 106 -8.59 -23.85 -27.97
CA ASP A 106 -8.50 -24.40 -26.61
C ASP A 106 -7.08 -24.86 -26.23
N GLU A 107 -6.31 -25.39 -27.20
CA GLU A 107 -4.94 -25.86 -26.96
C GLU A 107 -3.99 -24.70 -26.66
N THR A 108 -4.02 -23.65 -27.48
CA THR A 108 -3.22 -22.43 -27.29
C THR A 108 -3.64 -21.73 -25.99
N THR A 109 -4.94 -21.70 -25.71
CA THR A 109 -5.49 -21.10 -24.49
C THR A 109 -4.97 -21.81 -23.24
N ALA A 110 -5.11 -23.13 -23.16
CA ALA A 110 -4.61 -23.93 -22.04
C ALA A 110 -3.09 -23.81 -21.88
N LYS A 111 -2.35 -23.85 -23.00
CA LYS A 111 -0.89 -23.71 -23.01
C LYS A 111 -0.44 -22.36 -22.45
N TYR A 112 -1.00 -21.26 -22.94
CA TYR A 112 -0.58 -19.92 -22.51
C TYR A 112 -1.11 -19.55 -21.12
N LYS A 113 -2.23 -20.11 -20.68
CA LYS A 113 -2.64 -20.05 -19.27
C LYS A 113 -1.57 -20.66 -18.34
N ASN A 114 -1.05 -21.83 -18.69
CA ASN A 114 0.04 -22.46 -17.93
C ASN A 114 1.33 -21.64 -17.96
N ILE A 115 1.78 -21.22 -19.15
CA ILE A 115 3.00 -20.40 -19.29
C ILE A 115 2.89 -19.12 -18.45
N LEU A 116 1.75 -18.43 -18.52
CA LEU A 116 1.47 -17.21 -17.77
C LEU A 116 1.58 -17.45 -16.26
N LYS A 117 0.91 -18.49 -15.73
CA LYS A 117 0.95 -18.79 -14.29
C LYS A 117 2.34 -19.23 -13.84
N MET A 118 3.03 -20.09 -14.61
CA MET A 118 4.36 -20.62 -14.29
C MET A 118 5.43 -19.52 -14.27
N LEU A 119 5.49 -18.68 -15.33
CA LEU A 119 6.47 -17.60 -15.41
C LEU A 119 6.23 -16.54 -14.36
N ILE A 120 4.99 -16.07 -14.20
CA ILE A 120 4.70 -15.01 -13.22
C ILE A 120 4.94 -15.51 -11.80
N TYR A 121 4.58 -16.75 -11.48
CA TYR A 121 4.89 -17.33 -10.18
C TYR A 121 6.41 -17.35 -9.92
N LEU A 122 7.20 -18.01 -10.76
CA LEU A 122 8.65 -18.11 -10.55
C LEU A 122 9.33 -16.73 -10.55
N TYR A 123 8.96 -15.86 -11.48
CA TYR A 123 9.54 -14.53 -11.60
C TYR A 123 9.32 -13.71 -10.32
N THR A 124 8.08 -13.65 -9.83
CA THR A 124 7.77 -12.92 -8.60
C THR A 124 8.42 -13.56 -7.37
N GLN A 125 8.40 -14.89 -7.23
CA GLN A 125 9.04 -15.56 -6.10
C GLN A 125 10.56 -15.34 -6.06
N ILE A 126 11.24 -15.35 -7.21
CA ILE A 126 12.68 -15.08 -7.29
C ILE A 126 12.98 -13.61 -6.94
N VAL A 127 12.16 -12.66 -7.39
CA VAL A 127 12.27 -11.24 -6.99
C VAL A 127 12.15 -11.09 -5.47
N LEU A 128 11.16 -11.74 -4.85
CA LEU A 128 10.97 -11.70 -3.40
C LEU A 128 12.15 -12.33 -2.64
N LEU A 129 12.66 -13.46 -3.13
CA LEU A 129 13.85 -14.11 -2.57
C LEU A 129 15.06 -13.17 -2.61
N LEU A 130 15.29 -12.48 -3.72
CA LEU A 130 16.38 -11.50 -3.85
C LEU A 130 16.22 -10.33 -2.87
N GLU A 131 15.04 -9.72 -2.79
CA GLU A 131 14.79 -8.62 -1.86
C GLU A 131 15.05 -9.06 -0.41
N LYS A 132 14.53 -10.22 0.00
CA LYS A 132 14.76 -10.78 1.33
C LYS A 132 16.25 -10.97 1.62
N ARG A 133 17.00 -11.52 0.66
CA ARG A 133 18.44 -11.80 0.81
C ARG A 133 19.28 -10.52 0.85
N VAL A 134 18.92 -9.51 0.05
CA VAL A 134 19.56 -8.19 0.05
C VAL A 134 19.32 -7.49 1.39
N LEU A 135 18.08 -7.50 1.90
CA LEU A 135 17.74 -6.94 3.21
C LEU A 135 18.50 -7.63 4.34
N ALA A 136 18.50 -8.96 4.39
CA ALA A 136 19.23 -9.72 5.40
C ALA A 136 20.75 -9.41 5.38
N LYS A 137 21.35 -9.26 4.19
CA LYS A 137 22.76 -8.86 4.04
C LYS A 137 23.01 -7.45 4.57
N LYS A 138 22.08 -6.50 4.35
CA LYS A 138 22.17 -5.12 4.86
C LYS A 138 22.10 -5.10 6.39
N GLU A 139 21.15 -5.83 6.97
CA GLU A 139 21.00 -5.93 8.43
C GLU A 139 22.25 -6.51 9.10
N GLN A 140 22.81 -7.59 8.55
CA GLN A 140 24.07 -8.18 9.04
C GLN A 140 25.25 -7.19 8.95
N GLN A 141 25.33 -6.39 7.88
CA GLN A 141 26.39 -5.38 7.76
C GLN A 141 26.24 -4.25 8.80
N ILE A 142 25.00 -3.85 9.11
CA ILE A 142 24.70 -2.83 10.12
C ILE A 142 25.05 -3.36 11.52
N SER A 143 24.69 -4.61 11.84
CA SER A 143 25.01 -5.20 13.15
C SER A 143 26.51 -5.38 13.39
N LEU A 144 27.31 -5.57 12.33
CA LEU A 144 28.76 -5.70 12.42
C LEU A 144 29.51 -4.36 12.45
N LYS A 145 28.92 -3.27 11.93
CA LYS A 145 29.57 -1.96 11.81
C LYS A 145 28.99 -0.93 12.79
N GLY A 146 29.11 -1.19 14.08
CA GLY A 146 29.07 -0.16 15.12
C GLY A 146 30.31 0.76 15.07
N LYS A 147 30.60 1.44 13.94
CA LYS A 147 31.49 2.63 13.81
C LYS A 147 31.65 3.04 12.33
N LYS A 148 31.16 4.24 12.02
CA LYS A 148 31.43 5.14 10.88
C LYS A 148 32.38 4.61 9.77
N LYS A 149 31.79 4.14 8.66
CA LYS A 149 32.32 4.36 7.29
C LYS A 149 31.20 4.20 6.27
N SER A 150 31.09 5.16 5.36
CA SER A 150 30.06 5.23 4.30
C SER A 150 30.08 3.99 3.41
N VAL A 151 28.97 3.26 3.39
CA VAL A 151 28.70 2.16 2.46
C VAL A 151 28.18 2.78 1.18
N LYS A 152 29.00 2.86 0.13
CA LYS A 152 28.54 3.33 -1.18
C LYS A 152 28.74 2.36 -2.35
N ASP A 153 29.61 1.34 -2.24
CA ASP A 153 29.99 0.57 -3.43
C ASP A 153 29.58 -0.92 -3.45
N ALA A 154 29.00 -1.46 -2.37
CA ALA A 154 28.66 -2.89 -2.30
C ALA A 154 27.16 -3.20 -2.58
N ASP A 155 26.36 -2.15 -2.79
CA ASP A 155 24.88 -2.22 -2.84
C ASP A 155 24.33 -2.40 -4.27
N GLU A 156 25.16 -2.26 -5.31
CA GLU A 156 24.70 -2.23 -6.71
C GLU A 156 24.78 -3.59 -7.43
N GLU A 157 25.57 -4.55 -6.95
CA GLU A 157 25.88 -5.77 -7.71
C GLU A 157 24.68 -6.70 -7.98
N PHE A 158 23.68 -6.71 -7.08
CA PHE A 158 22.48 -7.55 -7.18
C PHE A 158 21.18 -6.74 -7.07
N TYR A 159 21.20 -5.54 -7.63
CA TYR A 159 20.09 -4.61 -7.55
C TYR A 159 18.91 -5.06 -8.44
N VAL A 160 17.74 -5.22 -7.82
CA VAL A 160 16.48 -5.41 -8.56
C VAL A 160 15.91 -4.03 -8.92
N ASP A 161 15.84 -3.76 -10.23
CA ASP A 161 15.10 -2.61 -10.74
C ASP A 161 13.59 -2.84 -10.55
N LYS A 162 13.09 -2.39 -9.40
CA LYS A 162 11.68 -2.50 -8.99
C LYS A 162 10.75 -1.89 -10.02
N LYS A 163 11.13 -0.76 -10.65
CA LYS A 163 10.31 -0.11 -11.66
C LYS A 163 10.17 -1.01 -12.89
N SER A 164 11.28 -1.59 -13.38
CA SER A 164 11.23 -2.51 -14.52
C SER A 164 10.37 -3.75 -14.23
N VAL A 165 10.48 -4.31 -13.02
CA VAL A 165 9.63 -5.43 -12.57
C VAL A 165 8.14 -5.04 -12.61
N LEU A 166 7.78 -3.90 -12.04
CA LEU A 166 6.39 -3.46 -11.98
C LEU A 166 5.84 -3.14 -13.39
N LEU A 167 6.63 -2.49 -14.25
CA LEU A 167 6.24 -2.18 -15.63
C LEU A 167 5.91 -3.44 -16.42
N ILE A 168 6.74 -4.49 -16.34
CA ILE A 168 6.47 -5.71 -17.09
C ILE A 168 5.21 -6.43 -16.57
N LEU A 169 5.02 -6.47 -15.24
CA LEU A 169 3.80 -7.03 -14.65
C LEU A 169 2.57 -6.24 -15.07
N ASN A 170 2.66 -4.91 -15.04
CA ASN A 170 1.58 -4.01 -15.43
C ASN A 170 1.18 -4.19 -16.91
N ASN A 171 2.17 -4.25 -17.81
CA ASN A 171 1.93 -4.49 -19.23
C ASN A 171 1.21 -5.82 -19.50
N ILE A 172 1.52 -6.86 -18.74
CA ILE A 172 0.86 -8.16 -18.86
C ILE A 172 -0.60 -8.08 -18.39
N ILE A 173 -0.85 -7.52 -17.21
CA ILE A 173 -2.21 -7.47 -16.63
C ILE A 173 -3.16 -6.50 -17.34
N GLN A 174 -2.62 -5.52 -18.07
CA GLN A 174 -3.40 -4.59 -18.88
C GLN A 174 -3.95 -5.22 -20.16
N ARG A 175 -3.40 -6.36 -20.59
CA ARG A 175 -3.96 -7.14 -21.70
C ARG A 175 -5.19 -7.89 -21.23
N GLU A 176 -6.03 -8.30 -22.18
CA GLU A 176 -7.22 -9.13 -21.93
C GLU A 176 -6.84 -10.60 -21.64
N ILE A 177 -5.97 -10.80 -20.66
CA ILE A 177 -5.49 -12.14 -20.26
C ILE A 177 -6.62 -13.02 -19.69
N SER A 178 -7.76 -12.44 -19.30
CA SER A 178 -8.95 -13.20 -18.90
C SER A 178 -9.45 -14.14 -19.99
N LEU A 179 -9.17 -13.87 -21.27
CA LEU A 179 -9.52 -14.77 -22.38
C LEU A 179 -8.83 -16.14 -22.30
N PHE A 180 -7.78 -16.28 -21.48
CA PHE A 180 -7.15 -17.58 -21.23
C PHE A 180 -7.85 -18.41 -20.14
N TRP A 181 -8.93 -17.90 -19.52
CA TRP A 181 -9.74 -18.58 -18.52
C TRP A 181 -11.14 -18.85 -19.07
N ASP A 182 -11.67 -20.05 -18.81
CA ASP A 182 -12.96 -20.53 -19.36
C ASP A 182 -14.12 -19.56 -19.05
N ASP A 183 -14.26 -19.17 -17.78
CA ASP A 183 -15.28 -18.22 -17.33
C ASP A 183 -14.82 -16.75 -17.40
N GLN A 184 -13.65 -16.50 -18.00
CA GLN A 184 -12.93 -15.21 -17.97
C GLN A 184 -12.67 -14.68 -16.55
N ALA A 185 -12.86 -15.52 -15.54
CA ALA A 185 -12.58 -15.25 -14.15
C ALA A 185 -11.16 -15.72 -13.82
N ILE A 186 -10.26 -14.76 -13.63
CA ILE A 186 -8.89 -15.06 -13.23
C ILE A 186 -8.87 -15.50 -11.77
N GLU A 187 -8.11 -16.57 -11.51
CA GLU A 187 -7.96 -17.13 -10.17
C GLU A 187 -7.33 -16.12 -9.19
N GLU A 188 -7.89 -16.04 -7.98
CA GLU A 188 -7.42 -15.13 -6.92
C GLU A 188 -5.94 -15.35 -6.57
N THR A 189 -5.45 -16.59 -6.65
CA THR A 189 -4.04 -16.94 -6.40
C THR A 189 -3.09 -16.25 -7.39
N PHE A 190 -3.50 -16.06 -8.65
CA PHE A 190 -2.70 -15.33 -9.64
C PHE A 190 -2.68 -13.83 -9.34
N ILE A 191 -3.83 -13.25 -9.01
CA ILE A 191 -3.96 -11.84 -8.60
C ILE A 191 -3.13 -11.57 -7.33
N ASN A 192 -3.18 -12.46 -6.36
CA ASN A 192 -2.42 -12.40 -5.12
C ASN A 192 -0.90 -12.55 -5.35
N THR A 193 -0.49 -13.32 -6.36
CA THR A 193 0.93 -13.43 -6.74
C THR A 193 1.48 -12.08 -7.22
N ILE A 194 0.75 -11.37 -8.09
CA ILE A 194 1.17 -10.07 -8.64
C ILE A 194 1.09 -8.97 -7.58
N SER A 195 -0.03 -8.89 -6.87
CA SER A 195 -0.20 -7.87 -5.81
C SER A 195 0.76 -8.09 -4.62
N GLY A 196 1.15 -9.33 -4.35
CA GLY A 196 2.15 -9.67 -3.33
C GLY A 196 3.45 -8.89 -3.50
N ILE A 197 3.98 -8.79 -4.73
CA ILE A 197 5.18 -7.99 -5.04
C ILE A 197 4.98 -6.52 -4.67
N CYS A 198 3.83 -5.96 -5.01
CA CYS A 198 3.52 -4.56 -4.72
C CYS A 198 3.56 -4.27 -3.22
N TYR A 199 2.97 -5.16 -2.42
CA TYR A 199 2.96 -5.04 -0.96
C TYR A 199 4.36 -5.23 -0.35
N GLU A 200 5.16 -6.18 -0.84
CA GLU A 200 6.53 -6.39 -0.39
C GLU A 200 7.43 -5.19 -0.73
N PHE A 201 7.28 -4.59 -1.91
CA PHE A 201 8.01 -3.38 -2.26
C PHE A 201 7.63 -2.18 -1.38
N LEU A 202 6.35 -2.02 -1.01
CA LEU A 202 5.91 -0.96 -0.10
C LEU A 202 6.54 -1.06 1.30
N GLN A 203 6.83 -2.28 1.77
CA GLN A 203 7.50 -2.48 3.07
C GLN A 203 8.91 -1.88 3.10
N ASN A 204 9.55 -1.69 1.93
CA ASN A 204 10.89 -1.13 1.83
C ASN A 204 10.87 0.40 2.07
N PRO A 205 11.52 0.92 3.13
CA PRO A 205 11.50 2.36 3.46
C PRO A 205 12.16 3.28 2.42
N SER A 206 12.89 2.72 1.45
CA SER A 206 13.44 3.47 0.33
C SER A 206 12.38 3.87 -0.70
N VAL A 207 11.25 3.16 -0.74
CA VAL A 207 10.10 3.49 -1.59
C VAL A 207 9.38 4.69 -0.98
N LYS A 208 9.51 5.84 -1.65
CA LYS A 208 8.95 7.12 -1.24
C LYS A 208 8.00 7.67 -2.30
N LYS A 209 7.09 8.56 -1.93
CA LYS A 209 6.07 9.12 -2.83
C LYS A 209 6.66 9.85 -4.06
N GLU A 210 7.88 10.38 -3.96
CA GLU A 210 8.55 11.10 -5.05
C GLU A 210 9.23 10.16 -6.05
N LYS A 211 9.21 8.85 -5.80
CA LYS A 211 9.91 7.85 -6.60
C LYS A 211 9.01 7.25 -7.66
N GLU A 212 9.57 6.95 -8.83
CA GLU A 212 8.80 6.40 -9.95
C GLU A 212 8.25 5.01 -9.64
N GLU A 213 9.01 4.19 -8.90
CA GLU A 213 8.55 2.87 -8.45
C GLU A 213 7.31 2.96 -7.55
N PHE A 214 7.14 4.03 -6.78
CA PHE A 214 5.93 4.21 -5.96
C PHE A 214 4.68 4.41 -6.84
N ASN A 215 4.79 5.26 -7.87
CA ASN A 215 3.68 5.47 -8.81
C ASN A 215 3.34 4.17 -9.55
N GLU A 216 4.35 3.38 -9.95
CA GLU A 216 4.13 2.14 -10.67
C GLU A 216 3.50 1.05 -9.78
N ILE A 217 3.81 1.00 -8.48
CA ILE A 217 3.12 0.14 -7.50
C ILE A 217 1.62 0.42 -7.52
N PHE A 218 1.23 1.69 -7.39
CA PHE A 218 -0.18 2.07 -7.37
C PHE A 218 -0.84 1.96 -8.75
N ASN A 219 -0.08 2.03 -9.83
CA ASN A 219 -0.56 1.73 -11.18
C ASN A 219 -0.97 0.25 -11.31
N VAL A 220 -0.08 -0.68 -10.93
CA VAL A 220 -0.37 -2.13 -10.91
C VAL A 220 -1.57 -2.42 -10.03
N LEU A 221 -1.57 -1.93 -8.78
CA LEU A 221 -2.69 -2.16 -7.85
C LEU A 221 -4.01 -1.59 -8.39
N GLY A 222 -3.98 -0.41 -9.02
CA GLY A 222 -5.17 0.19 -9.63
C GLY A 222 -5.76 -0.67 -10.75
N TYR A 223 -4.92 -1.25 -11.61
CA TYR A 223 -5.38 -2.19 -12.63
C TYR A 223 -5.95 -3.46 -12.03
N LEU A 224 -5.30 -4.03 -11.01
CA LEU A 224 -5.81 -5.21 -10.30
C LEU A 224 -7.18 -4.96 -9.68
N MET A 225 -7.41 -3.78 -9.12
CA MET A 225 -8.69 -3.41 -8.54
C MET A 225 -9.77 -3.23 -9.62
N LYS A 226 -9.43 -2.53 -10.71
CA LYS A 226 -10.37 -2.19 -11.78
C LYS A 226 -10.76 -3.38 -12.64
N ALA A 227 -9.81 -4.24 -12.99
CA ALA A 227 -10.02 -5.35 -13.92
C ALA A 227 -10.25 -6.69 -13.22
N TYR A 228 -9.75 -6.87 -12.00
CA TYR A 228 -9.68 -8.18 -11.34
C TYR A 228 -10.21 -8.19 -9.90
N ASN A 229 -11.09 -7.25 -9.54
CA ASN A 229 -11.81 -7.22 -8.26
C ASN A 229 -10.91 -7.27 -6.99
N HIS A 230 -9.70 -6.69 -7.06
CA HIS A 230 -8.75 -6.68 -5.94
C HIS A 230 -9.01 -5.61 -4.87
N GLY A 231 -10.14 -4.90 -4.94
CA GLY A 231 -10.43 -3.73 -4.10
C GLY A 231 -10.44 -4.03 -2.60
N THR A 232 -11.20 -5.04 -2.17
CA THR A 232 -11.32 -5.42 -0.76
C THR A 232 -9.99 -5.90 -0.18
N THR A 233 -9.28 -6.78 -0.90
CA THR A 233 -7.96 -7.27 -0.48
C THR A 233 -6.95 -6.12 -0.39
N PHE A 234 -6.98 -5.16 -1.31
CA PHE A 234 -6.16 -3.95 -1.25
C PHE A 234 -6.37 -3.15 0.03
N ILE A 235 -7.63 -2.85 0.38
CA ILE A 235 -7.97 -2.07 1.57
C ILE A 235 -7.43 -2.75 2.83
N VAL A 236 -7.70 -4.04 3.00
CA VAL A 236 -7.24 -4.82 4.16
C VAL A 236 -5.71 -4.84 4.24
N ARG A 237 -5.03 -5.13 3.11
CA ARG A 237 -3.56 -5.24 3.07
C ARG A 237 -2.87 -3.90 3.32
N ILE A 238 -3.35 -2.81 2.72
CA ILE A 238 -2.77 -1.48 2.93
C ILE A 238 -2.99 -1.00 4.37
N THR A 239 -4.18 -1.23 4.93
CA THR A 239 -4.43 -0.93 6.36
C THR A 239 -3.48 -1.71 7.26
N GLN A 240 -3.24 -3.00 7.00
CA GLN A 240 -2.24 -3.80 7.72
C GLN A 240 -0.84 -3.20 7.63
N LEU A 241 -0.40 -2.83 6.42
CA LEU A 241 0.94 -2.29 6.21
C LEU A 241 1.15 -0.93 6.90
N ILE A 242 0.18 -0.02 6.85
CA ILE A 242 0.24 1.28 7.55
C ILE A 242 0.50 1.10 9.04
N LYS A 243 -0.12 0.11 9.67
CA LYS A 243 0.05 -0.17 11.09
C LYS A 243 1.47 -0.62 11.43
N LEU A 244 2.07 -1.43 10.55
CA LEU A 244 3.38 -2.03 10.76
C LEU A 244 4.54 -1.11 10.37
N HIS A 245 4.33 -0.21 9.41
CA HIS A 245 5.41 0.55 8.79
C HIS A 245 5.15 2.06 8.82
N GLU A 246 5.84 2.77 9.73
CA GLU A 246 5.65 4.21 9.95
C GLU A 246 5.89 5.06 8.68
N HIS A 247 6.83 4.70 7.81
CA HIS A 247 7.09 5.48 6.59
C HIS A 247 5.87 5.53 5.64
N LEU A 248 4.98 4.52 5.71
CA LEU A 248 3.81 4.45 4.85
C LEU A 248 2.76 5.50 5.16
N ILE A 249 2.74 6.05 6.38
CA ILE A 249 1.79 7.11 6.76
C ILE A 249 1.96 8.37 5.89
N HIS A 250 3.15 8.58 5.33
CA HIS A 250 3.49 9.75 4.52
C HIS A 250 3.32 9.54 3.01
N CYS A 251 3.32 8.29 2.53
CA CYS A 251 3.22 8.00 1.10
C CYS A 251 1.87 7.43 0.70
N VAL A 252 1.26 6.53 1.48
CA VAL A 252 -0.03 5.90 1.12
C VAL A 252 -1.14 6.91 0.81
N PRO A 253 -1.32 8.03 1.54
CA PRO A 253 -2.32 9.04 1.16
C PRO A 253 -2.18 9.55 -0.29
N ASN A 254 -0.95 9.67 -0.80
CA ASN A 254 -0.70 10.06 -2.20
C ASN A 254 -1.05 8.93 -3.17
N GLY A 255 -0.81 7.68 -2.77
CA GLY A 255 -1.21 6.50 -3.55
C GLY A 255 -2.74 6.35 -3.65
N ILE A 256 -3.46 6.56 -2.55
CA ILE A 256 -4.94 6.59 -2.56
C ILE A 256 -5.45 7.71 -3.46
N LYS A 257 -4.89 8.92 -3.36
CA LYS A 257 -5.20 10.02 -4.28
C LYS A 257 -4.97 9.62 -5.73
N TYR A 258 -3.83 9.00 -6.03
CA TYR A 258 -3.52 8.52 -7.38
C TYR A 258 -4.56 7.52 -7.89
N LEU A 259 -4.98 6.55 -7.06
CA LEU A 259 -6.01 5.57 -7.43
C LEU A 259 -7.36 6.22 -7.70
N VAL A 260 -7.80 7.12 -6.81
CA VAL A 260 -9.09 7.83 -6.96
C VAL A 260 -9.10 8.66 -8.26
N GLN A 261 -8.00 9.35 -8.56
CA GLN A 261 -7.93 10.25 -9.72
C GLN A 261 -7.73 9.51 -11.05
N ASN A 262 -6.88 8.48 -11.10
CA ASN A 262 -6.50 7.83 -12.36
C ASN A 262 -7.35 6.59 -12.69
N PHE A 263 -7.90 5.91 -11.68
CA PHE A 263 -8.75 4.72 -11.87
C PHE A 263 -10.23 5.00 -11.64
N ASN A 264 -10.60 6.24 -11.28
CA ASN A 264 -11.97 6.68 -11.00
C ASN A 264 -12.69 5.81 -9.95
N TYR A 265 -11.95 5.23 -9.01
CA TYR A 265 -12.53 4.38 -7.99
C TYR A 265 -12.94 5.20 -6.75
N LYS A 266 -13.95 6.05 -6.89
CA LYS A 266 -14.37 6.98 -5.83
C LYS A 266 -14.79 6.28 -4.53
N ARG A 267 -15.43 5.11 -4.64
CA ARG A 267 -15.85 4.27 -3.50
C ARG A 267 -14.68 3.77 -2.65
N LEU A 268 -13.47 3.68 -3.24
CA LEU A 268 -12.26 3.29 -2.52
C LEU A 268 -12.00 4.14 -1.28
N LEU A 269 -12.18 5.46 -1.40
CA LEU A 269 -11.86 6.38 -0.31
C LEU A 269 -12.75 6.08 0.90
N HIS A 270 -14.06 5.96 0.67
CA HIS A 270 -15.04 5.63 1.69
C HIS A 270 -14.72 4.29 2.38
N GLU A 271 -14.56 3.20 1.60
CA GLU A 271 -14.28 1.87 2.16
C GLU A 271 -12.94 1.82 2.91
N PHE A 272 -11.94 2.60 2.46
CA PHE A 272 -10.65 2.69 3.13
C PHE A 272 -10.73 3.48 4.45
N ILE A 273 -11.52 4.55 4.50
CA ILE A 273 -11.79 5.31 5.73
C ILE A 273 -12.50 4.40 6.73
N GLU A 274 -13.56 3.70 6.29
CA GLU A 274 -14.31 2.76 7.11
C GLU A 274 -13.37 1.70 7.70
N GLU A 275 -12.55 1.02 6.89
CA GLU A 275 -11.60 0.00 7.38
C GLU A 275 -10.61 0.58 8.43
N LEU A 276 -10.06 1.77 8.19
CA LEU A 276 -9.15 2.42 9.15
C LEU A 276 -9.87 2.78 10.46
N THR A 277 -11.12 3.23 10.38
CA THR A 277 -11.91 3.63 11.56
C THR A 277 -12.43 2.44 12.35
N GLU A 278 -13.00 1.45 11.67
CA GLU A 278 -13.51 0.21 12.27
C GLU A 278 -12.40 -0.53 12.99
N TRP A 279 -11.20 -0.61 12.40
CA TRP A 279 -10.07 -1.23 13.08
C TRP A 279 -9.70 -0.55 14.41
N GLN A 280 -9.87 0.78 14.51
CA GLN A 280 -9.61 1.53 15.74
C GLN A 280 -10.70 1.36 16.82
N THR A 281 -11.84 0.73 16.49
CA THR A 281 -12.90 0.45 17.47
C THR A 281 -12.57 -0.73 18.38
N ASP A 282 -11.68 -1.63 17.95
CA ASP A 282 -11.40 -2.88 18.66
C ASP A 282 -10.52 -2.66 19.91
N GLU A 283 -11.16 -2.64 21.08
CA GLU A 283 -10.54 -2.48 22.39
C GLU A 283 -9.55 -3.59 22.78
N ARG A 284 -9.63 -4.76 22.13
CA ARG A 284 -8.77 -5.91 22.48
C ARG A 284 -7.34 -5.72 22.02
N HIS A 285 -7.11 -4.82 21.07
CA HIS A 285 -5.83 -4.54 20.47
C HIS A 285 -5.43 -3.10 20.81
N GLN A 286 -4.83 -2.90 21.98
CA GLN A 286 -4.27 -1.61 22.42
C GLN A 286 -3.02 -1.20 21.60
N ASP A 287 -3.12 -1.18 20.27
CA ASP A 287 -2.07 -0.71 19.39
C ASP A 287 -2.13 0.81 19.25
N ALA A 288 -1.54 1.48 20.24
CA ALA A 288 -1.39 2.93 20.27
C ALA A 288 -0.53 3.46 19.12
N GLN A 289 0.33 2.63 18.52
CA GLN A 289 1.11 3.04 17.35
C GLN A 289 0.26 2.99 16.09
N GLY A 290 -0.38 1.86 15.81
CA GLY A 290 -1.29 1.71 14.67
C GLY A 290 -2.43 2.72 14.70
N SER A 291 -3.00 3.02 15.87
CA SER A 291 -4.04 4.05 16.00
C SER A 291 -3.53 5.45 15.59
N ARG A 292 -2.31 5.81 16.01
CA ARG A 292 -1.68 7.09 15.61
C ARG A 292 -1.37 7.13 14.11
N HIS A 293 -0.93 6.00 13.54
CA HIS A 293 -0.69 5.90 12.10
C HIS A 293 -1.99 6.10 11.32
N CYS A 294 -3.08 5.43 11.72
CA CYS A 294 -4.40 5.58 11.10
C CYS A 294 -4.89 7.03 11.16
N ALA A 295 -4.80 7.69 12.33
CA ALA A 295 -5.16 9.10 12.48
C ALA A 295 -4.34 10.04 11.57
N THR A 296 -3.06 9.75 11.40
CA THR A 296 -2.18 10.52 10.52
C THR A 296 -2.56 10.32 9.05
N VAL A 297 -2.87 9.09 8.63
CA VAL A 297 -3.33 8.79 7.28
C VAL A 297 -4.68 9.46 6.98
N LEU A 298 -5.65 9.34 7.87
CA LEU A 298 -6.98 9.92 7.71
C LEU A 298 -6.92 11.45 7.60
N SER A 299 -6.18 12.12 8.50
CA SER A 299 -5.97 13.58 8.37
C SER A 299 -5.19 13.96 7.11
N SER A 300 -4.21 13.18 6.68
CA SER A 300 -3.50 13.44 5.42
C SER A 300 -4.40 13.28 4.20
N LEU A 301 -5.35 12.34 4.22
CA LEU A 301 -6.37 12.20 3.19
C LEU A 301 -7.31 13.41 3.16
N ALA A 302 -7.74 13.90 4.33
CA ALA A 302 -8.53 15.14 4.45
C ALA A 302 -7.83 16.36 3.82
N ALA A 303 -6.52 16.48 4.00
CA ALA A 303 -5.75 17.56 3.37
C ALA A 303 -5.59 17.37 1.85
N LEU A 304 -5.43 16.14 1.37
CA LEU A 304 -5.12 15.83 -0.03
C LEU A 304 -6.34 15.72 -0.94
N LEU A 305 -7.48 15.29 -0.39
CA LEU A 305 -8.75 15.05 -1.08
C LEU A 305 -9.91 15.75 -0.35
N PRO A 306 -9.80 17.06 -0.09
CA PRO A 306 -10.71 17.80 0.78
C PRO A 306 -12.19 17.67 0.38
N ASP A 307 -12.50 17.84 -0.90
CA ASP A 307 -13.88 17.75 -1.42
C ASP A 307 -14.52 16.37 -1.25
N LEU A 308 -13.71 15.31 -1.33
CA LEU A 308 -14.19 13.93 -1.16
C LEU A 308 -14.29 13.54 0.31
N MET A 309 -13.53 14.21 1.19
CA MET A 309 -13.50 13.94 2.62
C MET A 309 -14.61 14.66 3.39
N MET A 310 -15.10 15.79 2.88
CA MET A 310 -16.22 16.53 3.48
C MET A 310 -17.46 15.66 3.76
N PRO A 311 -18.02 14.88 2.81
CA PRO A 311 -19.18 14.03 3.10
C PRO A 311 -18.87 12.90 4.10
N GLU A 312 -17.62 12.44 4.16
CA GLU A 312 -17.19 11.35 5.06
C GLU A 312 -17.18 11.78 6.53
N VAL A 313 -17.03 13.07 6.81
CA VAL A 313 -17.04 13.61 8.18
C VAL A 313 -18.37 13.30 8.90
N VAL A 314 -19.49 13.27 8.16
CA VAL A 314 -20.79 12.92 8.72
C VAL A 314 -20.79 11.49 9.25
N SER A 315 -20.25 10.55 8.49
CA SER A 315 -20.08 9.15 8.90
C SER A 315 -19.11 9.03 10.07
N LEU A 316 -18.00 9.77 10.02
CA LEU A 316 -16.96 9.76 11.06
C LEU A 316 -17.46 10.29 12.41
N ASN A 317 -18.44 11.20 12.40
CA ASN A 317 -19.04 11.77 13.62
C ASN A 317 -19.60 10.68 14.56
N ASN A 318 -20.07 9.56 14.01
CA ASN A 318 -20.60 8.46 14.82
C ASN A 318 -19.53 7.83 15.75
N TYR A 319 -18.25 7.93 15.40
CA TYR A 319 -17.16 7.37 16.19
C TYR A 319 -16.68 8.29 17.32
N LEU A 320 -17.15 9.54 17.39
CA LEU A 320 -16.78 10.46 18.48
C LEU A 320 -17.32 10.05 19.84
N TYR A 321 -18.28 9.14 19.90
CA TYR A 321 -18.85 8.66 21.16
C TYR A 321 -18.34 7.26 21.55
N TYR A 322 -17.38 6.72 20.80
CA TYR A 322 -16.77 5.43 21.11
C TYR A 322 -15.72 5.58 22.23
N GLU A 323 -15.55 4.53 23.03
CA GLU A 323 -14.63 4.50 24.19
C GLU A 323 -13.15 4.79 23.85
N PRO A 324 -12.56 4.31 22.74
CA PRO A 324 -11.16 4.57 22.43
C PRO A 324 -10.87 6.06 22.19
N ALA A 325 -10.14 6.68 23.12
CA ALA A 325 -9.72 8.08 23.00
C ALA A 325 -8.89 8.35 21.74
N SER A 326 -8.12 7.36 21.26
CA SER A 326 -7.35 7.47 20.02
C SER A 326 -8.23 7.61 18.78
N LEU A 327 -9.36 6.90 18.73
CA LEU A 327 -10.34 7.01 17.64
C LEU A 327 -11.00 8.40 17.65
N ARG A 328 -11.44 8.88 18.82
CA ARG A 328 -12.00 10.23 18.93
C ARG A 328 -11.01 11.32 18.48
N ILE A 329 -9.74 11.20 18.90
CA ILE A 329 -8.64 12.07 18.43
C ILE A 329 -8.49 12.00 16.89
N SER A 330 -8.57 10.80 16.32
CA SER A 330 -8.47 10.55 14.87
C SER A 330 -9.54 11.33 14.10
N VAL A 331 -10.80 11.23 14.53
CA VAL A 331 -11.93 11.95 13.92
C VAL A 331 -11.79 13.45 14.09
N ILE A 332 -11.41 13.93 15.27
CA ILE A 332 -11.17 15.37 15.53
C ILE A 332 -10.10 15.93 14.58
N MET A 333 -9.03 15.16 14.32
CA MET A 333 -7.99 15.57 13.37
C MET A 333 -8.53 15.69 11.94
N VAL A 334 -9.39 14.77 11.50
CA VAL A 334 -10.04 14.84 10.19
C VAL A 334 -10.94 16.07 10.09
N MET A 335 -11.80 16.31 11.08
CA MET A 335 -12.71 17.46 11.10
C MET A 335 -11.96 18.78 10.99
N VAL A 336 -10.87 18.93 11.75
CA VAL A 336 -10.06 20.16 11.72
C VAL A 336 -9.38 20.34 10.37
N GLU A 337 -8.92 19.26 9.74
CA GLU A 337 -8.31 19.35 8.41
C GLU A 337 -9.33 19.73 7.33
N VAL A 338 -10.56 19.20 7.40
CA VAL A 338 -11.66 19.58 6.51
C VAL A 338 -12.04 21.05 6.72
N ILE A 339 -12.09 21.52 7.97
CA ILE A 339 -12.32 22.95 8.25
C ILE A 339 -11.25 23.79 7.54
N LEU A 340 -9.97 23.48 7.77
CA LEU A 340 -8.84 24.22 7.22
C LEU A 340 -8.81 24.23 5.69
N SER A 341 -9.14 23.09 5.07
CA SER A 341 -8.98 22.88 3.63
C SER A 341 -10.17 23.35 2.80
N ASN A 342 -11.39 23.31 3.36
CA ASN A 342 -12.62 23.62 2.62
C ASN A 342 -13.45 24.76 3.19
N LEU A 343 -13.37 25.04 4.50
CA LEU A 343 -14.37 25.83 5.21
C LEU A 343 -13.80 27.15 5.78
N THR A 344 -12.69 27.62 5.23
CA THR A 344 -12.03 28.88 5.60
C THR A 344 -12.27 30.02 4.62
N ASN A 345 -12.82 29.75 3.43
CA ASN A 345 -13.06 30.78 2.41
C ASN A 345 -14.17 31.77 2.81
N ASP A 346 -14.09 33.00 2.31
CA ASP A 346 -15.14 34.02 2.53
C ASP A 346 -16.42 33.74 1.70
N GLU A 347 -16.28 32.99 0.60
CA GLU A 347 -17.34 32.68 -0.37
C GLU A 347 -18.09 31.37 -0.08
N LEU A 348 -18.12 30.90 1.18
CA LEU A 348 -18.90 29.72 1.53
C LEU A 348 -20.41 29.97 1.34
N ASP A 349 -21.11 28.97 0.82
CA ASP A 349 -22.57 28.96 0.80
C ASP A 349 -23.16 28.73 2.21
N ASP A 350 -24.48 28.88 2.34
CA ASP A 350 -25.15 28.79 3.64
C ASP A 350 -25.09 27.37 4.24
N GLU A 351 -25.06 26.33 3.40
CA GLU A 351 -24.93 24.93 3.86
C GLU A 351 -23.53 24.66 4.39
N GLN A 352 -22.49 25.08 3.66
CA GLN A 352 -21.10 24.98 4.07
C GLN A 352 -20.81 25.77 5.36
N ARG A 353 -21.39 26.98 5.50
CA ARG A 353 -21.27 27.77 6.75
C ARG A 353 -21.92 27.05 7.92
N LYS A 354 -23.13 26.51 7.73
CA LYS A 354 -23.83 25.75 8.76
C LYS A 354 -23.04 24.51 9.16
N PHE A 355 -22.56 23.74 8.19
CA PHE A 355 -21.75 22.56 8.42
C PHE A 355 -20.46 22.90 9.19
N ARG A 356 -19.76 23.97 8.79
CA ARG A 356 -18.59 24.46 9.52
C ARG A 356 -18.91 24.81 10.98
N ASP A 357 -20.00 25.53 11.19
CA ASP A 357 -20.43 25.93 12.53
C ASP A 357 -20.78 24.71 13.40
N GLU A 358 -21.40 23.68 12.82
CA GLU A 358 -21.64 22.38 13.47
C GLU A 358 -20.32 21.70 13.88
N LEU A 359 -19.32 21.66 13.00
CA LEU A 359 -18.00 21.10 13.33
C LEU A 359 -17.32 21.87 14.48
N PHE A 360 -17.42 23.20 14.50
CA PHE A 360 -16.93 23.98 15.64
C PHE A 360 -17.69 23.67 16.93
N GLY A 361 -19.01 23.46 16.86
CA GLY A 361 -19.82 22.98 17.98
C GLY A 361 -19.31 21.66 18.55
N ILE A 362 -19.02 20.69 17.67
CA ILE A 362 -18.47 19.38 18.05
C ILE A 362 -17.10 19.54 18.72
N LEU A 363 -16.21 20.39 18.19
CA LEU A 363 -14.91 20.66 18.80
C LEU A 363 -15.04 21.31 20.19
N MET A 364 -16.03 22.18 20.39
CA MET A 364 -16.29 22.79 21.69
C MET A 364 -16.82 21.76 22.71
N GLU A 365 -17.73 20.87 22.30
CA GLU A 365 -18.19 19.75 23.13
C GLU A 365 -17.02 18.87 23.57
N HIS A 366 -16.12 18.52 22.65
CA HIS A 366 -14.98 17.66 22.92
C HIS A 366 -13.83 18.35 23.68
N SER A 367 -13.90 19.69 23.88
CA SER A 367 -13.03 20.36 24.85
C SER A 367 -13.27 19.86 26.27
N GLU A 368 -14.44 19.29 26.58
CA GLU A 368 -14.81 18.72 27.88
C GLU A 368 -14.79 17.18 27.90
N ASP A 369 -14.21 16.52 26.88
CA ASP A 369 -14.15 15.06 26.78
C ASP A 369 -13.61 14.42 28.06
N VAL A 370 -14.13 13.25 28.45
CA VAL A 370 -13.67 12.51 29.65
C VAL A 370 -12.17 12.23 29.64
N SER A 371 -11.58 11.99 28.47
CA SER A 371 -10.16 11.72 28.26
C SER A 371 -9.36 13.02 28.19
N ALA A 372 -8.41 13.17 29.11
CA ALA A 372 -7.46 14.29 29.09
C ALA A 372 -6.61 14.34 27.80
N MET A 373 -6.43 13.21 27.10
CA MET A 373 -5.70 13.17 25.83
C MET A 373 -6.54 13.76 24.69
N VAL A 374 -7.86 13.52 24.68
CA VAL A 374 -8.77 14.12 23.69
C VAL A 374 -8.82 15.64 23.90
N ARG A 375 -9.06 16.11 25.14
CA ARG A 375 -9.05 17.55 25.45
C ARG A 375 -7.74 18.22 25.06
N ALA A 376 -6.60 17.60 25.39
CA ALA A 376 -5.28 18.06 24.98
C ALA A 376 -5.14 18.19 23.46
N LYS A 377 -5.68 17.22 22.70
CA LYS A 377 -5.67 17.27 21.24
C LYS A 377 -6.59 18.37 20.70
N VAL A 378 -7.78 18.54 21.26
CA VAL A 378 -8.73 19.60 20.89
C VAL A 378 -8.07 20.98 21.04
N PHE A 379 -7.44 21.29 22.18
CA PHE A 379 -6.73 22.57 22.36
C PHE A 379 -5.55 22.74 21.39
N ASN A 380 -4.85 21.65 21.07
CA ASN A 380 -3.80 21.69 20.05
C ASN A 380 -4.37 22.03 18.65
N GLN A 381 -5.54 21.49 18.31
CA GLN A 381 -6.22 21.80 17.05
C GLN A 381 -6.83 23.22 17.03
N TRP A 382 -7.38 23.70 18.15
CA TRP A 382 -7.82 25.09 18.27
C TRP A 382 -6.67 26.08 18.06
N ALA A 383 -5.51 25.81 18.64
CA ALA A 383 -4.31 26.62 18.40
C ALA A 383 -3.92 26.64 16.91
N ARG A 384 -4.02 25.48 16.22
CA ARG A 384 -3.77 25.40 14.77
C ARG A 384 -4.81 26.21 13.98
N LEU A 385 -6.09 26.04 14.26
CA LEU A 385 -7.17 26.81 13.63
C LEU A 385 -6.99 28.31 13.81
N GLN A 386 -6.64 28.76 15.01
CA GLN A 386 -6.39 30.18 15.27
C GLN A 386 -5.16 30.70 14.51
N LYS A 387 -4.08 29.92 14.48
CA LYS A 387 -2.85 30.28 13.76
C LYS A 387 -3.10 30.46 12.26
N GLU A 388 -3.93 29.62 11.67
CA GLU A 388 -4.32 29.68 10.26
C GLU A 388 -5.50 30.65 10.01
N MET A 389 -5.89 31.45 11.03
CA MET A 389 -7.00 32.41 10.95
C MET A 389 -8.35 31.79 10.54
N ALA A 390 -8.53 30.51 10.84
CA ALA A 390 -9.68 29.72 10.41
C ALA A 390 -10.91 29.84 11.34
N ILE A 391 -10.75 30.43 12.53
CA ILE A 391 -11.83 30.57 13.51
C ILE A 391 -12.64 31.83 13.20
N PRO A 392 -13.93 31.72 12.84
CA PRO A 392 -14.80 32.87 12.62
C PRO A 392 -14.89 33.75 13.86
N LEU A 393 -14.95 35.07 13.67
CA LEU A 393 -14.99 36.06 14.76
C LEU A 393 -16.05 35.75 15.83
N LYS A 394 -17.23 35.24 15.42
CA LYS A 394 -18.31 34.88 16.34
C LYS A 394 -17.97 33.77 17.34
N PHE A 395 -16.97 32.92 17.03
CA PHE A 395 -16.54 31.83 17.91
C PHE A 395 -15.27 32.15 18.70
N GLN A 396 -14.50 33.17 18.30
CA GLN A 396 -13.18 33.42 18.92
C GLN A 396 -13.26 33.66 20.42
N LEU A 397 -14.22 34.47 20.89
CA LEU A 397 -14.39 34.73 22.32
C LEU A 397 -14.72 33.44 23.08
N GLN A 398 -15.72 32.69 22.59
CA GLN A 398 -16.17 31.46 23.23
C GLN A 398 -15.04 30.41 23.30
N VAL A 399 -14.29 30.21 22.21
CA VAL A 399 -13.16 29.28 22.17
C VAL A 399 -12.06 29.72 23.14
N LEU A 400 -11.78 31.03 23.21
CA LEU A 400 -10.78 31.57 24.12
C LEU A 400 -11.18 31.37 25.59
N GLU A 401 -12.45 31.59 25.93
CA GLU A 401 -12.99 31.36 27.28
C GLU A 401 -12.80 29.90 27.69
N ILE A 402 -13.20 28.94 26.83
CA ILE A 402 -13.00 27.51 27.08
C ILE A 402 -11.52 27.19 27.31
N CYS A 403 -10.61 27.74 26.50
CA CYS A 403 -9.18 27.54 26.67
C CYS A 403 -8.66 28.09 28.01
N VAL A 404 -9.14 29.27 28.44
CA VAL A 404 -8.74 29.90 29.71
C VAL A 404 -9.22 29.07 30.91
N GLU A 405 -10.43 28.52 30.86
CA GLU A 405 -10.95 27.62 31.90
C GLU A 405 -10.07 26.37 32.06
N HIS A 406 -9.58 25.84 30.93
CA HIS A 406 -8.74 24.65 30.89
C HIS A 406 -7.25 24.89 31.23
N LEU A 407 -6.85 26.12 31.57
CA LEU A 407 -5.56 26.37 32.23
C LEU A 407 -5.45 25.66 33.59
N ARG A 408 -6.59 25.28 34.17
CA ARG A 408 -6.70 24.54 35.44
C ARG A 408 -7.16 23.09 35.26
N ASP A 409 -7.14 22.56 34.02
CA ASP A 409 -7.50 21.17 33.73
C ASP A 409 -6.70 20.20 34.63
N LYS A 410 -7.28 19.07 35.03
CA LYS A 410 -6.58 18.01 35.78
C LYS A 410 -5.41 17.41 35.00
N GLY A 411 -5.59 17.22 33.69
CA GLY A 411 -4.62 16.69 32.76
C GLY A 411 -3.49 17.67 32.44
N PRO A 412 -2.21 17.34 32.70
CA PRO A 412 -1.09 18.26 32.49
C PRO A 412 -0.88 18.64 31.02
N LEU A 413 -1.13 17.71 30.08
CA LEU A 413 -1.03 18.00 28.65
C LEU A 413 -2.15 18.93 28.19
N ALA A 414 -3.37 18.77 28.70
CA ALA A 414 -4.48 19.66 28.40
C ALA A 414 -4.17 21.09 28.85
N ARG A 415 -3.67 21.28 30.09
CA ARG A 415 -3.20 22.59 30.57
C ARG A 415 -2.12 23.19 29.65
N LYS A 416 -1.13 22.39 29.24
CA LYS A 416 -0.05 22.84 28.35
C LYS A 416 -0.60 23.34 27.02
N PHE A 417 -1.48 22.58 26.37
CA PHE A 417 -2.03 22.95 25.07
C PHE A 417 -3.06 24.07 25.16
N ALA A 418 -3.85 24.14 26.23
CA ALA A 418 -4.72 25.27 26.52
C ALA A 418 -3.91 26.57 26.68
N ALA A 419 -2.84 26.56 27.47
CA ALA A 419 -1.94 27.70 27.61
C ALA A 419 -1.32 28.12 26.27
N HIS A 420 -0.86 27.15 25.47
CA HIS A 420 -0.35 27.44 24.14
C HIS A 420 -1.42 28.04 23.21
N CYS A 421 -2.66 27.55 23.27
CA CYS A 421 -3.78 28.08 22.50
C CYS A 421 -4.05 29.54 22.88
N VAL A 422 -4.14 29.86 24.18
CA VAL A 422 -4.30 31.24 24.67
C VAL A 422 -3.16 32.14 24.16
N THR A 423 -1.90 31.69 24.24
CA THR A 423 -0.76 32.43 23.67
C THR A 423 -0.92 32.66 22.16
N THR A 424 -1.45 31.69 21.43
CA THR A 424 -1.68 31.77 19.99
C THR A 424 -2.77 32.80 19.67
N PHE A 425 -3.88 32.84 20.42
CA PHE A 425 -4.90 33.89 20.29
C PHE A 425 -4.34 35.29 20.52
N LEU A 426 -3.47 35.47 21.51
CA LEU A 426 -2.84 36.76 21.79
C LEU A 426 -1.86 37.18 20.70
N SER A 427 -1.16 36.21 20.09
CA SER A 427 -0.12 36.47 19.08
C SER A 427 -0.70 36.63 17.67
N CYS A 428 -1.79 35.92 17.38
CA CYS A 428 -2.51 35.92 16.10
C CYS A 428 -3.87 36.60 16.28
N ASN A 429 -3.88 37.83 16.81
CA ASN A 429 -5.11 38.55 17.13
C ASN A 429 -5.75 39.14 15.86
N GLY A 430 -6.96 38.69 15.49
CA GLY A 430 -7.70 39.23 14.36
C GLY A 430 -8.14 40.69 14.49
N PHE A 431 -8.00 41.29 15.67
CA PHE A 431 -8.31 42.70 15.95
C PHE A 431 -7.08 43.63 15.94
N SER A 432 -5.86 43.10 15.79
CA SER A 432 -4.70 43.98 15.55
C SER A 432 -4.76 44.49 14.12
N SER A 433 -4.85 45.80 13.94
CA SER A 433 -4.62 46.45 12.65
C SER A 433 -3.24 46.06 12.13
N ASN A 434 -3.18 45.42 10.95
CA ASN A 434 -1.95 45.25 10.19
C ASN A 434 -1.33 46.60 9.81
#